data_AF-A0AB36K8L0-F1
#
_entry.id   AF-A0AB36K8L0-F1
#
_cell.length_a   1.000
_cell.length_b   1.000
_cell.length_c   1.000
_cell.angle_alpha   90.00
_cell.angle_beta   90.00
_cell.angle_gamma   90.00
#
_symmetry.space_group_name_H-M   'P 1'
#
loop_
_entity.id
_entity.type
_entity.pdbx_description
1 polymer ?
#
loop_
_entity_poly.entity_id
_entity_poly.type
_entity_poly.pdbx_seq_one_letter_code
_entity_poly.pdbx_strand_id
1 'polypeptide(L)'
;MNIECPHCNTDNEIELTENIQCNKCEKSFTDLKLSKRQLMSAGTALLLGAFGGYKADAAFDEDRYPLAVEYAIVDTCANSSKNMISVGRYETKRDVCLCALEKTEQSVPYSDYKSDKTLFLNHFKSNARNCS
;
A
#
# COMPACT_ATOMS: atom_id res chain seq x y z
N MET A 1 36.81 -6.68 1.67
CA MET A 1 35.55 -6.57 2.46
C MET A 1 35.85 -7.11 3.83
N ASN A 2 35.51 -6.38 4.89
CA ASN A 2 35.82 -6.81 6.25
C ASN A 2 34.62 -7.56 6.80
N ILE A 3 34.82 -8.83 7.16
CA ILE A 3 33.81 -9.66 7.82
C ILE A 3 34.26 -9.90 9.26
N GLU A 4 33.42 -9.52 10.19
CA GLU A 4 33.61 -9.82 11.61
C GLU A 4 33.24 -11.28 11.89
N CYS A 5 34.13 -12.02 12.54
CA CYS A 5 33.86 -13.41 12.91
C CYS A 5 32.82 -13.45 14.05
N PRO A 6 31.66 -14.11 13.89
CA PRO A 6 30.59 -14.09 14.89
C PRO A 6 30.92 -14.88 16.17
N HIS A 7 32.04 -15.60 16.20
CA HIS A 7 32.48 -16.38 17.36
C HIS A 7 33.56 -15.69 18.19
N CYS A 8 34.36 -14.82 17.59
CA CYS A 8 35.48 -14.16 18.26
C CYS A 8 35.56 -12.64 18.02
N ASN A 9 34.56 -12.07 17.35
CA ASN A 9 34.42 -10.64 17.05
C ASN A 9 35.71 -10.01 16.51
N THR A 10 36.45 -10.79 15.73
CA THR A 10 37.68 -10.37 15.09
C THR A 10 37.35 -10.00 13.66
N ASP A 11 37.73 -8.79 13.25
CA ASP A 11 37.61 -8.36 11.87
C ASP A 11 38.60 -9.12 10.99
N ASN A 12 38.08 -9.75 9.94
CA ASN A 12 38.87 -10.43 8.94
C ASN A 12 38.77 -9.68 7.63
N GLU A 13 39.92 -9.28 7.09
CA GLU A 13 40.01 -8.74 5.75
C GLU A 13 39.96 -9.89 4.75
N ILE A 14 38.85 -9.99 4.01
CA ILE A 14 38.72 -10.98 2.94
C ILE A 14 38.93 -10.28 1.60
N GLU A 15 40.08 -10.55 1.00
CA GLU A 15 40.41 -10.20 -0.38
C GLU A 15 39.82 -11.26 -1.32
N LEU A 16 38.51 -11.16 -1.58
CA LEU A 16 37.76 -12.10 -2.42
C LEU A 16 38.16 -12.08 -3.91
N THR A 17 38.97 -11.10 -4.32
CA THR A 17 39.19 -10.76 -5.73
C THR A 17 40.39 -11.45 -6.37
N GLU A 18 41.47 -11.76 -5.63
CA GLU A 18 42.72 -12.14 -6.30
C GLU A 18 42.90 -13.65 -6.51
N ASN A 19 42.22 -14.49 -5.71
CA ASN A 19 42.51 -15.94 -5.67
C ASN A 19 41.30 -16.86 -5.89
N ILE A 20 40.12 -16.33 -6.22
CA ILE A 20 38.93 -17.15 -6.48
C ILE A 20 38.80 -17.39 -7.98
N GLN A 21 39.06 -18.64 -8.39
CA GLN A 21 38.92 -19.09 -9.77
C GLN A 21 37.79 -20.12 -9.88
N CYS A 22 37.11 -20.13 -11.02
CA CYS A 22 36.12 -21.17 -11.29
C CYS A 22 36.83 -22.53 -11.51
N ASN A 23 36.53 -23.53 -10.68
CA ASN A 23 37.15 -24.87 -10.78
C ASN A 23 37.04 -25.49 -12.20
N LYS A 24 35.97 -25.16 -12.95
CA LYS A 24 35.76 -25.74 -14.28
C LYS A 24 36.54 -25.04 -15.40
N CYS A 25 36.84 -23.75 -15.28
CA CYS A 25 37.43 -22.97 -16.37
C CYS A 25 38.61 -22.09 -15.98
N GLU A 26 39.02 -22.14 -14.72
CA GLU A 26 40.18 -21.47 -14.10
C GLU A 26 40.20 -19.94 -14.29
N LYS A 27 39.08 -19.36 -14.75
CA LYS A 27 38.93 -17.92 -14.90
C LYS A 27 38.59 -17.26 -13.57
N SER A 28 39.19 -16.09 -13.33
CA SER A 28 38.87 -15.24 -12.19
C SER A 28 37.49 -14.60 -12.34
N PHE A 29 36.82 -14.35 -11.20
CA PHE A 29 35.55 -13.63 -11.13
C PHE A 29 35.72 -12.09 -11.13
N THR A 30 36.95 -11.57 -11.16
CA THR A 30 37.23 -10.12 -11.18
C THR A 30 36.74 -9.41 -12.45
N ASP A 31 36.55 -10.15 -13.55
CA ASP A 31 36.12 -9.62 -14.85
C ASP A 31 34.59 -9.67 -15.05
N LEU A 32 33.79 -9.41 -14.01
CA LEU A 32 32.37 -9.08 -14.18
C LEU A 32 32.22 -7.72 -14.88
N LYS A 33 32.57 -7.65 -16.16
CA LYS A 33 32.24 -6.55 -17.06
C LYS A 33 30.75 -6.59 -17.33
N LEU A 34 29.97 -5.96 -16.45
CA LEU A 34 28.60 -5.57 -16.77
C LEU A 34 28.65 -4.76 -18.07
N SER A 35 28.21 -5.36 -19.17
CA SER A 35 28.31 -4.69 -20.45
C SER A 35 27.42 -3.44 -20.42
N LYS A 36 27.86 -2.33 -21.03
CA LYS A 36 27.03 -1.11 -21.17
C LYS A 36 25.63 -1.41 -21.71
N ARG A 37 25.47 -2.49 -22.49
CA ARG A 37 24.20 -3.00 -23.02
C ARG A 37 23.26 -3.53 -21.93
N GLN A 38 23.78 -4.18 -20.90
CA GLN A 38 22.99 -4.65 -19.74
C GLN A 38 22.62 -3.50 -18.80
N LEU A 39 23.47 -2.49 -18.65
CA LEU A 39 23.12 -1.27 -17.90
C LEU A 39 22.02 -0.48 -18.61
N MET A 40 22.04 -0.40 -19.94
CA MET A 40 20.95 0.22 -20.70
C MET A 40 19.63 -0.55 -20.53
N SER A 41 19.65 -1.89 -20.58
CA SER A 41 18.42 -2.67 -20.39
C SER A 41 17.88 -2.59 -18.95
N ALA A 42 18.76 -2.60 -17.94
CA ALA A 42 18.38 -2.44 -16.55
C ALA A 42 17.82 -1.04 -16.25
N GLY A 43 18.44 0.01 -16.79
CA GLY A 43 17.95 1.39 -16.67
C GLY A 43 16.59 1.58 -17.34
N THR A 44 16.37 0.96 -18.51
CA THR A 44 15.07 1.03 -19.20
C THR A 44 13.99 0.29 -18.41
N ALA A 45 14.30 -0.89 -17.85
CA ALA A 45 13.37 -1.63 -16.99
C ALA A 45 13.03 -0.88 -15.70
N LEU A 46 14.00 -0.18 -15.08
CA LEU A 46 13.78 0.68 -13.92
C LEU A 46 12.88 1.88 -14.25
N LEU A 47 13.10 2.54 -15.39
CA LEU A 47 12.27 3.66 -15.83
C LEU A 47 10.85 3.24 -16.17
N LEU A 48 10.68 2.11 -16.87
CA LEU A 48 9.36 1.53 -17.17
C LEU A 48 8.65 1.06 -15.90
N GLY A 49 9.39 0.47 -14.95
CA GLY A 49 8.85 0.08 -13.64
C GLY A 49 8.42 1.27 -12.80
N ALA A 50 9.23 2.34 -12.75
CA ALA A 50 8.90 3.57 -12.04
C ALA A 50 7.70 4.30 -12.67
N PHE A 51 7.67 4.43 -14.00
CA PHE A 51 6.59 5.12 -14.70
C PHE A 51 5.28 4.31 -14.70
N GLY A 52 5.38 2.99 -14.85
CA GLY A 52 4.25 2.07 -14.73
C GLY A 52 3.70 2.02 -13.31
N GLY A 53 4.57 1.96 -12.30
CA GLY A 53 4.20 1.99 -10.88
C GLY A 53 3.50 3.29 -10.48
N TYR A 54 4.03 4.44 -10.91
CA TYR A 54 3.42 5.75 -10.62
C TYR A 54 2.02 5.91 -11.23
N LYS A 55 1.81 5.44 -12.47
CA LYS A 55 0.49 5.48 -13.11
C LYS A 55 -0.49 4.47 -12.52
N ALA A 56 -0.02 3.29 -12.11
CA ALA A 56 -0.87 2.32 -11.43
C ALA A 56 -1.39 2.90 -10.10
N ASP A 57 -0.51 3.48 -9.28
CA ASP A 57 -0.87 4.09 -7.99
C ASP A 57 -1.91 5.21 -8.17
N ALA A 58 -1.71 6.12 -9.13
CA ALA A 58 -2.66 7.19 -9.43
C ALA A 58 -4.03 6.68 -9.92
N ALA A 59 -4.07 5.58 -10.70
CA ALA A 59 -5.32 4.99 -11.15
C ALA A 59 -6.11 4.30 -10.02
N PHE A 60 -5.42 3.79 -8.99
CA PHE A 60 -6.08 3.24 -7.79
C PHE A 60 -6.57 4.32 -6.82
N ASP A 61 -5.92 5.49 -6.78
CA ASP A 61 -6.32 6.61 -5.93
C ASP A 61 -7.52 7.42 -6.47
N GLU A 62 -7.81 7.37 -7.78
CA GLU A 62 -8.89 8.17 -8.40
C GLU A 62 -10.31 7.79 -7.94
N ASP A 63 -10.55 6.56 -7.48
CA ASP A 63 -11.87 6.06 -7.06
C ASP A 63 -12.08 6.06 -5.53
N ARG A 64 -11.09 6.51 -4.75
CA ARG A 64 -11.23 6.65 -3.29
C ARG A 64 -12.12 7.84 -2.94
N TYR A 65 -12.84 7.71 -1.84
CA TYR A 65 -13.66 8.80 -1.32
C TYR A 65 -12.72 9.87 -0.77
N PRO A 66 -12.92 11.16 -1.12
CA PRO A 66 -12.16 12.22 -0.49
C PRO A 66 -12.44 12.24 1.02
N LEU A 67 -11.43 12.46 1.85
CA LEU A 67 -11.56 12.48 3.32
C LEU A 67 -12.70 13.39 3.81
N ALA A 68 -12.91 14.53 3.14
CA ALA A 68 -14.01 15.45 3.45
C ALA A 68 -15.40 14.81 3.26
N VAL A 69 -15.54 13.94 2.25
CA VAL A 69 -16.77 13.18 1.97
C VAL A 69 -16.93 12.06 2.99
N GLU A 70 -15.89 11.28 3.26
CA GLU A 70 -15.90 10.22 4.28
C GLU A 70 -16.33 10.78 5.64
N TYR A 71 -15.72 11.88 6.07
CA TYR A 71 -16.06 12.58 7.30
C TYR A 71 -17.52 13.05 7.30
N ALA A 72 -17.98 13.68 6.23
CA ALA A 72 -19.36 14.16 6.15
C ALA A 72 -20.40 13.02 6.23
N ILE A 73 -20.09 11.86 5.64
CA ILE A 73 -20.95 10.67 5.71
C ILE A 73 -21.01 10.14 7.16
N VAL A 74 -19.85 9.96 7.79
CA VAL A 74 -19.77 9.46 9.17
C VAL A 74 -20.43 10.42 10.15
N ASP A 75 -20.18 11.72 10.01
CA ASP A 75 -20.78 12.77 10.84
C ASP A 75 -22.31 12.77 10.68
N THR A 76 -22.81 12.76 9.44
CA THR A 76 -24.26 12.69 9.17
C THR A 76 -24.88 11.43 9.77
N CYS A 77 -24.19 10.28 9.68
CA CYS A 77 -24.66 9.03 10.24
C CYS A 77 -24.72 9.10 11.78
N ALA A 78 -23.63 9.53 12.43
CA ALA A 78 -23.52 9.62 13.89
C ALA A 78 -24.46 10.68 14.48
N ASN A 79 -24.63 11.82 13.80
CA ASN A 79 -25.43 12.97 14.23
C ASN A 79 -26.82 13.07 13.58
N SER A 80 -27.29 11.99 12.93
CA SER A 80 -28.62 11.93 12.29
C SER A 80 -29.83 12.16 13.22
N SER A 81 -29.65 12.05 14.54
CA SER A 81 -30.71 12.27 15.53
C SER A 81 -30.48 13.59 16.26
N LYS A 82 -31.55 14.36 16.48
CA LYS A 82 -31.51 15.61 17.26
C LYS A 82 -31.53 15.40 18.77
N ASN A 83 -31.67 14.16 19.23
CA ASN A 83 -31.73 13.84 20.65
C ASN A 83 -30.35 13.85 21.27
N MET A 84 -30.24 14.37 22.50
CA MET A 84 -29.02 14.25 23.29
C MET A 84 -28.79 12.80 23.69
N ILE A 85 -27.56 12.32 23.51
CA ILE A 85 -27.13 10.96 23.85
C ILE A 85 -25.89 11.01 24.75
N SER A 86 -25.64 9.94 25.50
CA SER A 86 -24.41 9.82 26.28
C SER A 86 -23.19 9.69 25.35
N VAL A 87 -22.02 10.06 25.87
CA VAL A 87 -20.74 9.93 25.14
C VAL A 87 -20.53 8.49 24.65
N GLY A 88 -20.71 7.49 25.51
CA GLY A 88 -20.54 6.09 25.10
C GLY A 88 -21.51 5.65 24.00
N ARG A 89 -22.77 6.14 24.01
CA ARG A 89 -23.73 5.85 22.94
C ARG A 89 -23.34 6.53 21.63
N TYR A 90 -22.77 7.74 21.71
CA TYR A 90 -22.22 8.42 20.54
C TYR A 90 -21.03 7.66 19.95
N GLU A 91 -20.09 7.21 20.79
CA GLU A 91 -18.93 6.42 20.38
C GLU A 91 -19.35 5.13 19.68
N THR A 92 -20.26 4.35 20.27
CA THR A 92 -20.79 3.14 19.63
C THR A 92 -21.44 3.45 18.28
N LYS A 93 -22.24 4.52 18.20
CA LYS A 93 -22.90 4.90 16.95
C LYS A 93 -21.88 5.32 15.88
N ARG A 94 -20.84 6.08 16.26
CA ARG A 94 -19.74 6.46 15.37
C ARG A 94 -19.02 5.22 14.85
N ASP A 95 -18.74 4.24 15.70
CA ASP A 95 -18.03 3.02 15.31
C ASP A 95 -18.87 2.17 14.33
N VAL A 96 -20.19 2.09 14.53
CA VAL A 96 -21.12 1.50 13.55
C VAL A 96 -21.08 2.24 12.21
N CYS A 97 -21.08 3.57 12.23
CA CYS A 97 -21.01 4.38 11.00
C CYS A 97 -19.69 4.21 10.25
N LEU A 98 -18.56 4.11 10.97
CA LEU A 98 -17.24 3.83 10.38
C LEU A 98 -17.21 2.43 9.73
N CYS A 99 -17.67 1.40 10.45
CA CYS A 99 -17.78 0.04 9.92
C CYS A 99 -18.71 -0.03 8.68
N ALA A 100 -19.81 0.71 8.70
CA ALA A 100 -20.73 0.78 7.58
C ALA A 100 -20.09 1.44 6.35
N LEU A 101 -19.34 2.53 6.54
CA LEU A 101 -18.64 3.23 5.47
C LEU A 101 -17.57 2.34 4.85
N GLU A 102 -16.69 1.75 5.67
CA GLU A 102 -15.60 0.88 5.23
C GLU A 102 -16.12 -0.27 4.35
N LYS A 103 -17.18 -0.97 4.79
CA LYS A 103 -17.80 -2.05 4.00
C LYS A 103 -18.50 -1.56 2.73
N THR A 104 -19.00 -0.33 2.74
CA THR A 104 -19.69 0.24 1.57
C THR A 104 -18.69 0.62 0.49
N GLU A 105 -17.58 1.25 0.86
CA GLU A 105 -16.50 1.64 -0.07
C GLU A 105 -15.86 0.44 -0.78
N GLN A 106 -15.85 -0.74 -0.14
CA GLN A 106 -15.41 -1.99 -0.78
C GLN A 106 -16.32 -2.46 -1.93
N SER A 107 -17.58 -2.02 -1.96
CA SER A 107 -18.58 -2.48 -2.93
C SER A 107 -19.17 -1.37 -3.81
N VAL A 108 -19.00 -0.11 -3.42
CA VAL A 108 -19.55 1.07 -4.10
C VAL A 108 -18.41 2.08 -4.29
N PRO A 109 -17.79 2.14 -5.48
CA PRO A 109 -16.72 3.09 -5.76
C PRO A 109 -17.25 4.53 -5.71
N TYR A 110 -16.35 5.51 -5.56
CA TYR A 110 -16.74 6.91 -5.41
C TYR A 110 -17.47 7.46 -6.65
N SER A 111 -17.12 6.97 -7.83
CA SER A 111 -17.83 7.24 -9.09
C SER A 111 -19.32 6.87 -9.01
N ASP A 112 -19.65 5.71 -8.46
CA ASP A 112 -21.04 5.24 -8.27
C ASP A 112 -21.76 5.99 -7.16
N TYR A 113 -21.06 6.37 -6.07
CA TYR A 113 -21.64 7.27 -5.08
C TYR A 113 -22.10 8.61 -5.66
N LYS A 114 -21.33 9.16 -6.61
CA LYS A 114 -21.66 10.42 -7.28
C LYS A 114 -22.84 10.27 -8.25
N SER A 115 -22.93 9.15 -8.96
CA SER A 115 -23.93 8.93 -10.02
C SER A 115 -25.23 8.31 -9.50
N ASP A 116 -25.16 7.38 -8.53
CA ASP A 116 -26.28 6.67 -7.94
C ASP A 116 -26.20 6.65 -6.40
N LYS A 117 -26.74 7.73 -5.81
CA LYS A 117 -26.86 7.84 -4.35
C LYS A 117 -27.77 6.78 -3.74
N THR A 118 -28.69 6.20 -4.50
CA THR A 118 -29.64 5.20 -3.98
C THR A 118 -28.92 3.88 -3.76
N LEU A 119 -28.08 3.48 -4.71
CA LEU A 119 -27.19 2.31 -4.57
C LEU A 119 -26.35 2.44 -3.30
N PHE A 120 -25.66 3.57 -3.13
CA PHE A 120 -24.85 3.83 -1.94
C PHE A 120 -25.68 3.73 -0.66
N LEU A 121 -26.83 4.41 -0.57
CA LEU A 121 -27.66 4.42 0.63
C LEU A 121 -28.20 3.03 0.99
N ASN A 122 -28.51 2.19 0.00
CA ASN A 122 -28.96 0.82 0.23
C ASN A 122 -27.85 -0.05 0.81
N HIS A 123 -26.65 0.01 0.23
CA HIS A 123 -25.47 -0.70 0.73
C HIS A 123 -25.10 -0.22 2.14
N PHE A 124 -25.02 1.10 2.33
CA PHE A 124 -24.67 1.70 3.61
C PHE A 124 -25.64 1.32 4.73
N LYS A 125 -26.95 1.38 4.49
CA LYS A 125 -27.96 0.97 5.49
C LYS A 125 -27.89 -0.52 5.81
N SER A 126 -27.64 -1.36 4.81
CA SER A 126 -27.45 -2.80 5.00
C SER A 126 -26.23 -3.07 5.87
N ASN A 127 -25.09 -2.47 5.53
CA ASN A 127 -23.84 -2.60 6.26
C ASN A 127 -23.94 -2.07 7.70
N ALA A 128 -24.62 -0.94 7.92
CA ALA A 128 -24.86 -0.40 9.25
C ALA A 128 -25.62 -1.36 10.17
N ARG A 129 -26.61 -2.10 9.64
CA ARG A 129 -27.33 -3.14 10.41
C ARG A 129 -26.46 -4.35 10.73
N ASN A 130 -25.50 -4.66 9.87
CA ASN A 130 -24.56 -5.76 10.08
C ASN A 130 -23.39 -5.38 11.00
N CYS A 131 -23.23 -4.10 11.31
CA CYS A 131 -22.19 -3.56 12.17
C CYS A 131 -22.69 -3.22 13.59
N SER A 132 -24.01 -3.25 13.81
CA SER A 132 -24.68 -2.89 15.08
C SER A 132 -24.85 -4.06 16.03
#